data_AF-A0A3P3WCR5-F1
#
_entry.id   AF-A0A3P3WCR5-F1
#
_cell.length_a   1.000
_cell.length_b   1.000
_cell.length_c   1.000
_cell.angle_alpha   90.00
_cell.angle_beta   90.00
_cell.angle_gamma   90.00
#
_symmetry.space_group_name_H-M   'P 1'
#
loop_
_entity.id
_entity.type
_entity.pdbx_description
1 polymer ?
#
loop_
_entity_poly.entity_id
_entity_poly.type
_entity_poly.pdbx_seq_one_letter_code
_entity_poly.pdbx_strand_id
1 'polypeptide(L)'
;MNDHFKNIIDSLIKNGFIESETNVKDLGRKLDFKITQYSLNTDLSFKFLNSDDFINFLNYSSSEEITSEKIGLINSAILEQGLDPGDFFYVNFYKKEVNEL
;
A
#
# COMPACT_ATOMS: atom_id res chain seq x y z
N MET A 1 -9.60 8.94 -10.37
CA MET A 1 -8.72 8.36 -9.33
C MET A 1 -8.02 9.55 -8.69
N ASN A 2 -8.24 9.81 -7.40
CA ASN A 2 -7.79 11.04 -6.74
C ASN A 2 -6.25 11.09 -6.67
N ASP A 3 -5.65 12.21 -7.07
CA ASP A 3 -4.18 12.39 -7.15
C ASP A 3 -3.46 12.15 -5.82
N HIS A 4 -4.16 12.31 -4.70
CA HIS A 4 -3.67 12.00 -3.35
C HIS A 4 -3.41 10.50 -3.11
N PHE A 5 -4.22 9.63 -3.71
CA PHE A 5 -4.06 8.18 -3.57
C PHE A 5 -2.79 7.69 -4.24
N LYS A 6 -2.41 8.35 -5.35
CA LYS A 6 -1.17 8.10 -6.06
C LYS A 6 0.04 8.45 -5.20
N ASN A 7 0.03 9.56 -4.45
CA ASN A 7 1.15 9.95 -3.60
C ASN A 7 1.37 9.02 -2.38
N ILE A 8 0.30 8.48 -1.81
CA ILE A 8 0.39 7.48 -0.72
C ILE A 8 0.98 6.18 -1.27
N ILE A 9 0.60 5.82 -2.50
CA ILE A 9 1.14 4.65 -3.18
C ILE A 9 2.57 4.82 -3.64
N ASP A 10 2.90 5.97 -4.23
CA ASP A 10 4.28 6.32 -4.56
C ASP A 10 5.12 6.34 -3.28
N SER A 11 4.58 6.76 -2.13
CA SER A 11 5.28 6.64 -0.84
C SER A 11 5.45 5.19 -0.38
N LEU A 12 4.43 4.35 -0.51
CA LEU A 12 4.50 2.91 -0.22
C LEU A 12 5.53 2.19 -1.11
N ILE A 13 5.60 2.56 -2.38
CA ILE A 13 6.52 1.98 -3.36
C ILE A 13 7.94 2.52 -3.13
N LYS A 14 8.12 3.84 -3.02
CA LYS A 14 9.41 4.48 -2.76
C LYS A 14 10.09 4.05 -1.46
N ASN A 15 9.29 3.81 -0.43
CA ASN A 15 9.78 3.63 0.93
C ASN A 15 9.67 2.17 1.43
N GLY A 16 8.68 1.41 0.94
CA GLY A 16 8.44 0.03 1.37
C GLY A 16 8.86 -1.03 0.35
N PHE A 17 8.69 -0.77 -0.96
CA PHE A 17 8.95 -1.77 -2.00
C PHE A 17 9.38 -1.13 -3.32
N ILE A 18 10.71 -1.04 -3.49
CA ILE A 18 11.36 -1.14 -4.79
C ILE A 18 10.90 -0.07 -5.82
N GLU A 19 11.50 1.11 -5.71
CA GLU A 19 11.37 2.17 -6.73
C GLU A 19 12.74 2.70 -7.18
N SER A 20 13.75 1.84 -7.29
CA SER A 20 14.86 2.12 -8.18
C SER A 20 14.45 1.71 -9.60
N GLU A 21 14.68 2.57 -10.59
CA GLU A 21 14.46 2.27 -12.02
C GLU A 21 15.10 0.93 -12.45
N THR A 22 16.11 0.46 -11.72
CA THR A 22 16.77 -0.83 -11.87
C THR A 22 15.83 -2.01 -11.68
N ASN A 23 14.92 -1.96 -10.71
CA ASN A 23 14.12 -3.14 -10.34
C ASN A 23 12.82 -3.30 -11.15
N VAL A 24 12.33 -2.21 -11.77
CA VAL A 24 11.22 -2.27 -12.74
C VAL A 24 11.61 -3.05 -14.00
N LYS A 25 12.90 -3.04 -14.37
CA LYS A 25 13.44 -3.83 -15.49
C LYS A 25 13.43 -5.35 -15.19
N ASP A 26 13.68 -5.75 -13.95
CA ASP A 26 13.69 -7.17 -13.55
C ASP A 26 12.29 -7.74 -13.27
N LEU A 27 11.36 -6.93 -12.76
CA LEU A 27 9.98 -7.37 -12.47
C LEU A 27 9.05 -7.36 -13.69
N GLY A 28 9.39 -6.60 -14.74
CA GLY A 28 8.71 -6.58 -16.03
C GLY A 28 7.29 -5.96 -16.06
N ARG A 29 6.66 -5.65 -14.91
CA ARG A 29 5.32 -5.03 -14.80
C ARG A 29 5.15 -4.19 -13.53
N LYS A 30 4.25 -3.19 -13.58
CA LYS A 30 3.81 -2.42 -12.40
C LYS A 30 3.03 -3.33 -11.44
N LEU A 31 3.32 -3.22 -10.13
CA LEU A 31 2.53 -3.84 -9.08
C LEU A 31 1.26 -3.00 -8.83
N ASP A 32 0.15 -3.68 -8.60
CA ASP A 32 -1.07 -3.12 -8.05
C ASP A 32 -1.24 -3.65 -6.62
N PHE A 33 -2.17 -3.07 -5.86
CA PHE A 33 -2.37 -3.46 -4.46
C PHE A 33 -3.84 -3.52 -4.08
N LYS A 34 -4.14 -4.23 -2.99
CA LYS A 34 -5.48 -4.32 -2.41
C LYS A 34 -5.41 -4.50 -0.90
N ILE A 35 -6.27 -3.78 -0.19
CA ILE A 35 -6.46 -3.93 1.26
C ILE A 35 -7.64 -4.86 1.50
N THR A 36 -7.46 -5.92 2.28
CA THR A 36 -8.47 -6.96 2.52
C THR A 36 -8.37 -7.53 3.94
N GLN A 37 -9.42 -8.18 4.44
CA GLN A 37 -9.38 -8.91 5.70
C GLN A 37 -8.64 -10.27 5.62
N TYR A 38 -8.16 -10.66 4.43
CA TYR A 38 -7.50 -11.94 4.17
C TYR A 38 -6.30 -11.76 3.23
N SER A 39 -5.31 -12.65 3.31
CA SER A 39 -4.19 -12.70 2.36
C SER A 39 -4.65 -13.13 0.97
N LEU A 40 -4.10 -12.52 -0.08
CA LEU A 40 -4.26 -13.01 -1.47
C LEU A 40 -3.30 -14.15 -1.81
N ASN A 41 -2.58 -14.70 -0.82
CA ASN A 41 -1.54 -15.73 -0.97
C ASN A 41 -0.47 -15.35 -2.00
N THR A 42 -0.15 -14.06 -2.09
CA THR A 42 1.04 -13.59 -2.79
C THR A 42 2.19 -13.49 -1.80
N ASP A 43 3.43 -13.64 -2.28
CA ASP A 43 4.63 -13.44 -1.45
C ASP A 43 4.72 -12.02 -0.86
N LEU A 44 3.93 -11.08 -1.40
CA LEU A 44 3.86 -9.68 -0.98
C LEU A 44 2.51 -9.36 -0.30
N SER A 45 2.02 -10.27 0.53
CA SER A 45 0.83 -10.06 1.36
C SER A 45 1.23 -9.82 2.81
N PHE A 46 1.10 -8.57 3.28
CA PHE A 46 1.54 -8.16 4.61
C PHE A 46 0.34 -7.93 5.52
N LYS A 47 0.34 -8.57 6.70
CA LYS A 47 -0.68 -8.36 7.72
C LYS A 47 -0.25 -7.20 8.62
N PHE A 48 -1.17 -6.28 8.86
CA PHE A 48 -1.05 -5.23 9.86
C PHE A 48 -2.11 -5.44 10.94
N LEU A 49 -1.75 -5.14 12.19
CA LEU A 49 -2.66 -5.31 13.32
C LEU A 49 -3.80 -4.28 13.33
N ASN A 50 -3.52 -3.09 12.79
CA ASN A 50 -4.44 -1.96 12.64
C ASN A 50 -3.78 -0.87 11.77
N SER A 51 -4.46 0.26 11.60
CA SER A 51 -3.96 1.41 10.85
C SER A 51 -2.69 2.01 11.45
N ASP A 52 -2.55 2.04 12.78
CA ASP A 52 -1.39 2.64 13.44
C ASP A 52 -0.13 1.82 13.18
N ASP A 53 -0.24 0.48 13.23
CA ASP A 53 0.84 -0.45 12.85
C ASP A 53 1.28 -0.23 11.40
N PHE A 54 0.31 -0.07 10.50
CA PHE A 54 0.58 0.25 9.10
C PHE A 54 1.25 1.63 8.94
N ILE A 55 0.74 2.68 9.58
CA ILE A 55 1.32 4.03 9.51
C ILE A 55 2.74 4.04 10.08
N ASN A 56 2.99 3.33 11.17
CA ASN A 56 4.33 3.19 11.74
C ASN A 56 5.29 2.54 10.73
N PHE A 57 4.86 1.47 10.07
CA PHE A 57 5.63 0.86 8.98
C PHE A 57 5.97 1.88 7.89
N LEU A 58 5.01 2.70 7.45
CA LEU A 58 5.25 3.74 6.43
C LEU A 58 6.19 4.85 6.91
N ASN A 59 6.09 5.25 8.17
CA ASN A 59 6.97 6.22 8.78
C ASN A 59 8.42 5.71 8.86
N TYR A 60 8.64 4.44 9.20
CA TYR A 60 9.99 3.85 9.19
C TYR A 60 10.62 3.81 7.81
N SER A 61 9.78 3.56 6.83
CA SER A 61 10.16 3.46 5.43
C SER A 61 10.50 4.85 4.85
N SER A 62 9.82 5.91 5.28
CA SER A 62 9.93 7.25 4.69
C SER A 62 10.94 8.15 5.40
N SER A 63 11.60 9.03 4.64
CA SER A 63 12.45 10.08 5.23
C SER A 63 11.65 11.26 5.79
N GLU A 64 10.35 11.32 5.49
CA GLU A 64 9.44 12.37 5.94
C GLU A 64 8.37 11.80 6.88
N GLU A 65 8.12 12.50 7.97
CA GLU A 65 7.04 12.16 8.91
C GLU A 65 5.67 12.27 8.22
N ILE A 66 4.83 11.25 8.40
CA ILE A 66 3.46 11.25 7.88
C ILE A 66 2.61 12.23 8.69
N THR A 67 2.11 13.25 8.01
CA THR A 67 1.23 14.27 8.61
C THR A 67 -0.13 13.69 8.99
N SER A 68 -0.82 14.33 9.95
CA SER A 68 -2.17 13.94 10.37
C SER A 68 -3.19 13.89 9.22
N GLU A 69 -3.02 14.73 8.20
CA GLU A 69 -3.85 14.70 6.99
C GLU A 69 -3.66 13.40 6.20
N LYS A 70 -2.41 12.96 6.02
CA LYS A 70 -2.10 11.67 5.36
C LYS A 70 -2.64 10.49 6.17
N ILE A 71 -2.55 10.54 7.50
CA ILE A 71 -3.16 9.54 8.38
C ILE A 71 -4.68 9.46 8.13
N GLY A 72 -5.36 10.61 8.08
CA GLY A 72 -6.79 10.66 7.79
C GLY A 72 -7.15 10.05 6.43
N LEU A 73 -6.32 10.27 5.40
CA LEU A 73 -6.49 9.68 4.08
C LEU A 73 -6.30 8.16 4.08
N ILE A 74 -5.30 7.65 4.80
CA ILE A 74 -5.06 6.20 4.94
C ILE A 74 -6.27 5.53 5.60
N ASN A 75 -6.75 6.09 6.71
CA ASN A 75 -7.91 5.56 7.42
C ASN A 75 -9.18 5.59 6.55
N SER A 76 -9.37 6.67 5.79
CA SER A 76 -10.48 6.77 4.83
C SER A 76 -10.38 5.70 3.75
N ALA A 77 -9.18 5.44 3.22
CA ALA A 77 -8.97 4.39 2.22
C ALA A 77 -9.27 2.99 2.76
N ILE A 78 -8.91 2.70 4.01
CA ILE A 78 -9.25 1.43 4.68
C ILE A 78 -10.78 1.31 4.84
N LEU A 79 -11.44 2.36 5.29
CA LEU A 79 -12.91 2.41 5.43
C LEU A 79 -13.63 2.25 4.08
N GLU A 80 -13.12 2.85 3.01
CA GLU A 80 -13.67 2.72 1.65
C GLU A 80 -13.62 1.27 1.13
N GLN A 81 -12.71 0.43 1.65
CA GLN A 81 -12.69 -1.01 1.38
C GLN A 81 -13.67 -1.81 2.26
N GLY A 82 -14.46 -1.15 3.11
CA GLY A 82 -15.38 -1.77 4.05
C GLY A 82 -14.67 -2.42 5.24
N LEU A 83 -13.48 -1.94 5.61
CA LEU A 83 -12.67 -2.43 6.71
C LEU A 83 -12.61 -1.39 7.84
N ASP A 84 -12.48 -1.83 9.08
CA ASP A 84 -12.25 -0.95 10.23
C ASP A 84 -10.73 -0.68 10.38
N PRO A 85 -10.28 0.59 10.41
CA PRO A 85 -8.89 0.94 10.72
C PRO A 85 -8.38 0.38 12.07
N GLY A 86 -9.27 0.14 13.03
CA GLY A 86 -8.94 -0.47 14.32
C GLY A 86 -8.76 -2.00 14.28
N ASP A 87 -9.22 -2.64 13.21
CA ASP A 87 -9.09 -4.09 13.02
C ASP A 87 -7.85 -4.43 12.18
N PHE A 88 -7.46 -5.71 12.22
CA PHE A 88 -6.38 -6.19 11.36
C PHE A 88 -6.81 -6.23 9.90
N PHE A 89 -5.85 -5.99 9.01
CA PHE A 89 -6.03 -6.14 7.58
C PHE A 89 -4.73 -6.58 6.91
N TYR A 90 -4.86 -7.00 5.65
CA TYR A 90 -3.76 -7.31 4.77
C TYR A 90 -3.62 -6.25 3.71
N VAL A 91 -2.39 -5.81 3.45
CA VAL A 91 -2.03 -5.07 2.25
C VAL A 91 -1.35 -6.06 1.31
N ASN A 92 -2.00 -6.35 0.19
CA ASN A 92 -1.57 -7.37 -0.75
C ASN A 92 -1.09 -6.69 -2.03
N PHE A 93 0.18 -6.90 -2.38
CA PHE A 93 0.72 -6.48 -3.66
C PHE A 93 0.68 -7.64 -4.65
N TYR A 94 0.30 -7.35 -5.89
CA TYR A 94 0.21 -8.33 -6.96
C TYR A 94 0.57 -7.68 -8.30
N LYS A 95 1.01 -8.50 -9.25
CA LYS A 95 1.27 -8.02 -10.62
C LYS A 95 -0.05 -7.60 -11.24
N LYS A 96 -0.11 -6.39 -11.79
CA LYS A 96 -1.28 -5.95 -12.55
C LYS A 96 -1.46 -6.88 -13.75
N GLU A 97 -2.57 -7.61 -13.79
CA GLU A 97 -2.99 -8.30 -15.00
C GLU A 97 -3.32 -7.23 -16.03
N VAL A 98 -2.51 -7.16 -17.08
CA VAL A 98 -2.89 -6.41 -18.27
C VAL A 98 -3.97 -7.26 -18.92
N ASN A 99 -5.24 -6.93 -18.70
CA ASN A 99 -6.27 -7.39 -19.61
C ASN A 99 -5.93 -6.77 -20.97
N GLU A 100 -5.38 -7.59 -21.86
CA GLU A 100 -5.30 -7.27 -23.28
C GLU A 100 -6.75 -7.22 -23.78
N LEU A 101 -7.27 -5.99 -23.94
CA LEU A 101 -8.48 -5.69 -24.71
C LEU A 101 -8.07 -5.31 -26.14
#